data_AF-A0A9R1NJ50-F1
#
_entry.id   AF-A0A9R1NJ50-F1
#
_cell.length_a   1.000
_cell.length_b   1.000
_cell.length_c   1.000
_cell.angle_alpha   90.00
_cell.angle_beta   90.00
_cell.angle_gamma   90.00
#
_symmetry.space_group_name_H-M   'P 1'
#
loop_
_entity.id
_entity.type
_entity.pdbx_description
1 polymer ?
#
loop_
_entity_poly.entity_id
_entity_poly.type
_entity_poly.pdbx_seq_one_letter_code
_entity_poly.pdbx_strand_id
1 'polypeptide(L)'
;MLKSTVLSFAEVDFVMEIMSRLVNKQIWKYPKLWVGFLKCAILIKPQSYGVLLQLPAPQLENALNKNPLLKAPLVEHASQPNVRSTLPRSILVVLGLAEDQQQQPAPEAQSSQNQAAETSSSAAEATTEVTQESSAAS
;
A
#
# COMPACT_ATOMS: atom_id res chain seq x y z
N MET A 1 0.73 43.26 13.10
CA MET A 1 0.16 41.91 13.34
C MET A 1 -0.13 41.16 12.04
N LEU A 2 -0.92 41.65 11.08
CA LEU A 2 -1.31 40.86 9.89
C LEU A 2 -0.19 40.55 8.88
N LYS A 3 0.86 41.38 8.80
CA LYS A 3 1.95 41.23 7.82
C LYS A 3 2.88 40.04 8.11
N SER A 4 2.96 39.60 9.37
CA SER A 4 3.84 38.50 9.79
C SER A 4 3.23 37.12 9.54
N THR A 5 1.90 37.00 9.52
CA THR A 5 1.19 35.74 9.28
C THR A 5 1.14 35.42 7.78
N VAL A 6 0.92 36.42 6.91
CA VAL A 6 0.81 36.20 5.46
C VAL A 6 2.12 35.82 4.77
N LEU A 7 3.27 36.33 5.27
CA LEU A 7 4.60 35.94 4.78
C LEU A 7 4.93 34.48 5.15
N SER A 8 4.39 33.98 6.27
CA SER A 8 4.59 32.60 6.70
C SER A 8 3.75 31.58 5.92
N PHE A 9 2.62 31.97 5.31
CA PHE A 9 1.82 31.06 4.50
C PHE A 9 2.46 30.84 3.12
N ALA A 10 2.82 31.91 2.42
CA ALA A 10 3.36 31.82 1.06
C ALA A 10 4.65 30.97 0.96
N GLU A 11 5.53 31.04 1.96
CA GLU A 11 6.74 30.21 1.99
C GLU A 11 6.42 28.74 2.31
N VAL A 12 5.44 28.50 3.18
CA VAL A 12 4.98 27.14 3.49
C VAL A 12 4.29 26.53 2.28
N ASP A 13 3.45 27.27 1.55
CA ASP A 13 2.78 26.80 0.34
C ASP A 13 3.80 26.33 -0.71
N PHE A 14 4.85 27.10 -0.94
CA PHE A 14 5.94 26.72 -1.87
C PHE A 14 6.66 25.44 -1.42
N VAL A 15 6.99 25.33 -0.13
CA VAL A 15 7.66 24.15 0.43
C VAL A 15 6.76 22.92 0.36
N MET A 16 5.47 23.05 0.69
CA MET A 16 4.50 21.96 0.60
C MET A 16 4.29 21.52 -0.84
N GLU A 17 4.29 22.45 -1.80
CA GLU A 17 4.21 22.11 -3.21
C GLU A 17 5.45 21.36 -3.70
N ILE A 18 6.65 21.78 -3.30
CA ILE A 18 7.88 21.01 -3.58
C ILE A 18 7.79 19.61 -2.98
N MET A 19 7.38 19.50 -1.70
CA MET A 19 7.28 18.23 -1.01
C MET A 19 6.27 17.30 -1.68
N SER A 20 5.11 17.80 -2.10
CA SER A 20 4.11 17.02 -2.85
C SER A 20 4.64 16.59 -4.22
N ARG A 21 5.37 17.45 -4.94
CA ARG A 21 6.03 17.08 -6.20
C ARG A 21 7.06 15.96 -5.98
N LEU A 22 7.81 15.98 -4.88
CA LEU A 22 8.76 14.91 -4.52
C LEU A 22 8.05 13.58 -4.26
N VAL A 23 6.90 13.60 -3.55
CA VAL A 23 6.06 12.41 -3.34
C VAL A 23 5.58 11.84 -4.68
N ASN A 24 5.06 12.69 -5.58
CA ASN A 24 4.64 12.27 -6.92
C ASN A 24 5.80 11.71 -7.77
N LYS A 25 7.01 12.23 -7.59
CA LYS A 25 8.24 11.73 -8.23
C LYS A 25 8.78 10.45 -7.59
N GLN A 26 8.08 9.88 -6.61
CA GLN A 26 8.49 8.66 -5.92
C GLN A 26 9.88 8.77 -5.31
N ILE A 27 10.11 9.85 -4.55
CA ILE A 27 11.41 10.17 -3.94
C ILE A 27 12.01 9.03 -3.12
N TRP A 28 11.17 8.12 -2.62
CA TRP A 28 11.56 6.88 -1.92
C TRP A 28 12.40 5.91 -2.77
N LYS A 29 12.38 6.00 -4.10
CA LYS A 29 13.29 5.23 -4.98
C LYS A 29 14.75 5.65 -4.84
N TYR A 30 15.01 6.86 -4.35
CA TYR A 30 16.34 7.43 -4.22
C TYR A 30 16.69 7.58 -2.73
N PRO A 31 17.41 6.63 -2.12
CA PRO A 31 17.58 6.58 -0.66
C PRO A 31 18.23 7.84 -0.08
N LYS A 32 19.18 8.47 -0.81
CA LYS A 32 19.81 9.73 -0.39
C LYS A 32 18.81 10.88 -0.29
N LEU A 33 17.90 10.98 -1.26
CA LEU A 33 16.88 12.03 -1.28
C LEU A 33 15.75 11.73 -0.29
N TRP A 34 15.39 10.45 -0.13
CA TRP A 34 14.39 10.01 0.84
C TRP A 34 14.74 10.42 2.28
N VAL A 35 16.00 10.21 2.69
CA VAL A 35 16.45 10.63 4.02
C VAL A 35 16.33 12.14 4.21
N GLY A 36 16.68 12.93 3.17
CA GLY A 36 16.52 14.38 3.18
C GLY A 36 15.04 14.79 3.28
N PHE A 37 14.17 14.16 2.50
CA PHE A 37 12.73 14.38 2.53
C PHE A 37 12.15 14.12 3.93
N LEU A 38 12.53 13.01 4.59
CA LEU A 38 12.07 12.71 5.96
C LEU A 38 12.54 13.77 6.95
N LYS A 39 13.81 14.17 6.89
CA LYS A 39 14.36 15.21 7.75
C LYS A 39 13.60 16.52 7.61
N CYS A 40 13.36 16.96 6.37
CA CYS A 40 12.58 18.16 6.08
C CYS A 40 11.14 18.00 6.59
N ALA A 41 10.46 16.90 6.29
CA ALA A 41 9.11 16.65 6.77
C ALA A 41 9.02 16.73 8.30
N ILE A 42 9.99 16.16 9.01
CA ILE A 42 10.03 16.17 10.47
C ILE A 42 10.31 17.56 11.03
N LEU A 43 11.13 18.37 10.35
CA LEU A 43 11.49 19.71 10.80
C LEU A 43 10.33 20.70 10.65
N ILE A 44 9.49 20.52 9.63
CA ILE A 44 8.41 21.44 9.28
C ILE A 44 7.05 20.91 9.80
N LYS A 45 7.05 20.13 10.88
CA LYS A 45 5.80 19.74 11.57
C LYS A 45 5.15 20.99 12.18
N PRO A 46 3.80 21.08 12.20
CA PRO A 46 2.82 20.10 11.74
C PRO A 46 2.45 20.22 10.25
N GLN A 47 2.95 21.21 9.52
CA GLN A 47 2.53 21.49 8.14
C GLN A 47 2.78 20.32 7.18
N SER A 48 3.86 19.57 7.39
CA SER A 48 4.23 18.42 6.56
C SER A 48 3.32 17.20 6.68
N TYR A 49 2.40 17.15 7.66
CA TYR A 49 1.54 15.99 7.88
C TYR A 49 0.67 15.67 6.68
N GLY A 50 0.12 16.68 6.00
CA GLY A 50 -0.66 16.47 4.77
C GLY A 50 0.13 15.78 3.67
N VAL A 51 1.42 16.11 3.52
CA VAL A 51 2.28 15.49 2.49
C VAL A 51 2.72 14.09 2.90
N LEU A 52 2.98 13.86 4.19
CA LEU A 52 3.29 12.54 4.74
C LEU A 52 2.11 11.58 4.59
N LEU A 53 0.88 12.06 4.79
CA LEU A 53 -0.35 11.27 4.60
C LEU A 53 -0.67 11.00 3.12
N GLN A 54 -0.07 11.76 2.21
CA GLN A 54 -0.11 11.52 0.76
C GLN A 54 0.82 10.38 0.31
N LEU A 55 1.78 9.97 1.15
CA LEU A 55 2.64 8.83 0.84
C LEU A 55 1.80 7.55 0.75
N PRO A 56 2.15 6.62 -0.14
CA PRO A 56 1.49 5.32 -0.12
C PRO A 56 1.83 4.56 1.17
N ALA A 57 0.92 3.68 1.60
CA ALA A 57 0.98 2.94 2.86
C ALA A 57 2.34 2.30 3.17
N PRO A 58 3.00 1.55 2.25
CA PRO A 58 4.29 0.92 2.56
C PRO A 58 5.41 1.96 2.78
N GLN A 59 5.36 3.12 2.12
CA GLN A 59 6.34 4.18 2.31
C GLN A 59 6.10 4.94 3.61
N LEU A 60 4.83 5.17 3.96
CA LEU A 60 4.49 5.77 5.25
C LEU A 60 4.96 4.87 6.40
N GLU A 61 4.70 3.57 6.32
CA GLU A 61 5.18 2.60 7.30
C GLU A 61 6.71 2.62 7.42
N ASN A 62 7.43 2.65 6.30
CA ASN A 62 8.89 2.79 6.32
C ASN A 62 9.34 4.08 7.01
N ALA A 63 8.67 5.21 6.74
CA ALA A 63 8.99 6.49 7.36
C ALA A 63 8.77 6.46 8.89
N LEU A 64 7.69 5.82 9.34
CA LEU A 64 7.39 5.63 10.76
C LEU A 64 8.40 4.70 11.44
N ASN A 65 8.84 3.62 10.76
CA ASN A 65 9.89 2.75 11.26
C ASN A 65 11.24 3.47 11.42
N LYS A 66 11.56 4.39 10.51
CA LYS A 66 12.79 5.20 10.59
C LYS A 66 12.72 6.25 11.69
N ASN A 67 11.52 6.78 11.97
CA ASN A 67 11.30 7.84 12.96
C ASN A 67 10.04 7.57 13.78
N PRO A 68 10.09 6.66 14.77
CA PRO A 68 8.91 6.27 15.55
C PRO A 68 8.30 7.44 16.34
N LEU A 69 9.12 8.44 16.71
CA LEU A 69 8.70 9.70 17.33
C LEU A 69 7.71 10.51 16.47
N LEU A 70 7.65 10.29 15.15
CA LEU A 70 6.67 10.92 14.27
C LEU A 70 5.29 10.27 14.38
N LYS A 71 5.21 8.99 14.78
CA LYS A 71 3.96 8.22 14.75
C LYS A 71 2.89 8.84 15.62
N ALA A 72 3.18 9.09 16.90
CA ALA A 72 2.22 9.65 17.84
C ALA A 72 1.57 10.96 17.35
N PRO A 73 2.32 12.00 16.97
CA PRO A 73 1.69 13.25 16.52
C PRO A 73 0.99 13.12 15.15
N LEU A 74 1.45 12.20 14.29
CA LEU A 74 0.79 11.95 13.01
C LEU A 74 -0.55 11.22 13.20
N VAL A 75 -0.62 10.27 14.14
CA VAL A 75 -1.85 9.56 14.52
C VAL A 75 -2.84 10.55 15.14
N GLU A 76 -2.39 11.43 16.03
CA GLU A 76 -3.23 12.46 16.62
C GLU A 76 -3.85 13.38 15.55
N HIS A 77 -3.04 13.82 14.58
CA HIS A 77 -3.52 14.64 13.46
C HIS A 77 -4.52 13.87 12.57
N ALA A 78 -4.21 12.62 12.23
CA ALA A 78 -5.05 11.77 11.39
C ALA A 78 -6.34 11.29 12.09
N SER A 79 -6.37 11.31 13.43
CA SER A 79 -7.57 10.98 14.22
C SER A 79 -8.64 12.06 14.15
N GLN A 80 -8.27 13.29 13.77
CA GLN A 80 -9.23 14.38 13.62
C GLN A 80 -10.27 14.03 12.55
N PRO A 81 -11.58 14.23 12.80
CA PRO A 81 -12.64 13.75 11.91
C PRO A 81 -12.52 14.30 10.49
N ASN A 82 -12.15 15.58 10.35
CA ASN A 82 -11.97 16.22 9.04
C ASN A 82 -10.85 15.57 8.22
N VAL A 83 -9.78 15.12 8.87
CA VAL A 83 -8.64 14.47 8.22
C VAL A 83 -8.97 13.00 7.97
N ARG A 84 -9.43 12.29 9.01
CA ARG A 84 -9.78 10.87 8.97
C ARG A 84 -10.73 10.52 7.82
N SER A 85 -11.74 11.36 7.57
CA SER A 85 -12.71 11.16 6.49
C SER A 85 -12.12 11.29 5.08
N THR A 86 -10.97 11.94 4.93
CA THR A 86 -10.28 12.10 3.64
C THR A 86 -9.20 11.05 3.40
N LEU A 87 -8.80 10.31 4.44
CA LEU A 87 -7.70 9.36 4.35
C LEU A 87 -8.16 8.00 3.81
N PRO A 88 -7.38 7.38 2.90
CA PRO A 88 -7.66 6.02 2.44
C PRO A 88 -7.44 5.02 3.58
N ARG A 89 -8.18 3.90 3.53
CA ARG A 89 -8.17 2.91 4.62
C ARG A 89 -6.80 2.30 4.88
N SER A 90 -6.00 2.08 3.84
CA SER A 90 -4.63 1.57 3.96
C SER A 90 -3.74 2.45 4.84
N ILE A 91 -3.91 3.77 4.79
CA ILE A 91 -3.19 4.72 5.65
C ILE A 91 -3.71 4.65 7.09
N LEU A 92 -5.02 4.53 7.28
CA LEU A 92 -5.62 4.36 8.60
C LEU A 92 -5.12 3.07 9.28
N VAL A 93 -4.93 1.98 8.52
CA VAL A 93 -4.37 0.72 9.04
C VAL A 93 -2.92 0.88 9.50
N VAL A 94 -2.05 1.48 8.67
CA VAL A 94 -0.64 1.76 9.03
C VAL A 94 -0.52 2.62 10.30
N LEU A 95 -1.45 3.55 10.48
CA LEU A 95 -1.52 4.41 11.65
C LEU A 95 -2.12 3.72 12.88
N GLY A 96 -2.70 2.52 12.75
CA GLY A 96 -3.39 1.80 13.83
C GLY A 96 -4.76 2.40 14.16
N LEU A 97 -5.31 3.20 13.25
CA LEU A 97 -6.62 3.87 13.36
C LEU A 97 -7.76 3.03 12.78
N ALA A 98 -7.43 1.95 12.09
CA ALA A 98 -8.33 0.98 11.48
C ALA A 98 -7.73 -0.43 11.62
N GLU A 99 -8.58 -1.42 11.86
CA GLU A 99 -8.17 -2.83 11.76
C GLU A 99 -8.00 -3.24 10.29
N ASP A 100 -6.94 -4.03 10.05
CA ASP A 100 -6.66 -4.71 8.80
C ASP A 100 -7.69 -5.81 8.59
N GLN A 101 -8.79 -5.49 7.92
CA GLN A 101 -9.77 -6.49 7.46
C GLN A 101 -9.24 -7.10 6.17
N GLN A 102 -8.08 -7.76 6.24
CA GLN A 102 -7.51 -8.53 5.14
C GLN A 102 -7.78 -10.02 5.37
N GLN A 103 -9.06 -10.40 5.44
CA GLN A 103 -9.49 -11.76 5.12
C GLN A 103 -11.01 -11.80 4.92
N GLN A 104 -11.41 -11.60 3.68
CA GLN A 104 -12.59 -12.26 3.16
C GLN A 104 -12.10 -13.18 2.05
N PRO A 105 -11.93 -14.49 2.31
CA PRO A 105 -11.84 -15.47 1.23
C PRO A 105 -13.09 -15.28 0.38
N ALA A 106 -12.90 -15.10 -0.93
CA ALA A 106 -14.00 -15.28 -1.87
C ALA A 106 -14.61 -16.68 -1.62
N PRO A 107 -15.94 -16.84 -1.66
CA PRO A 107 -16.57 -18.13 -1.41
C PRO A 107 -16.11 -19.14 -2.47
N GLU A 108 -15.36 -20.14 -2.03
CA GLU A 108 -15.01 -21.32 -2.81
C GLU A 108 -16.27 -22.08 -3.23
N ALA A 109 -16.21 -22.65 -4.43
CA ALA A 109 -17.30 -23.26 -5.17
C ALA A 109 -18.11 -24.32 -4.39
N GLN A 110 -19.43 -24.16 -4.36
CA GLN A 110 -20.36 -25.25 -4.03
C GLN A 110 -20.54 -26.16 -5.24
N SER A 111 -19.75 -27.23 -5.29
CA SER A 111 -20.09 -28.45 -6.02
C SER A 111 -21.16 -29.21 -5.22
N SER A 112 -22.35 -29.40 -5.80
CA SER A 112 -23.41 -30.24 -5.24
C SER A 112 -24.24 -30.86 -6.37
N GLN A 113 -23.70 -31.95 -6.91
CA GLN A 113 -24.34 -33.26 -7.13
C GLN A 113 -25.85 -33.31 -7.44
N ASN A 114 -26.20 -33.57 -8.71
CA ASN A 114 -27.46 -34.21 -9.10
C ASN A 114 -27.18 -35.45 -9.97
N GLN A 115 -27.83 -36.57 -9.62
CA GLN A 115 -27.74 -37.92 -10.22
C GLN A 115 -28.67 -38.14 -11.44
N ALA A 116 -28.47 -39.30 -12.08
CA ALA A 116 -29.35 -40.07 -12.98
C ALA A 116 -29.21 -39.75 -14.49
N ALA A 117 -29.17 -40.69 -15.45
CA ALA A 117 -29.39 -42.13 -15.46
C ALA A 117 -28.72 -42.76 -16.71
N GLU A 118 -28.19 -43.97 -16.50
CA GLU A 118 -28.21 -45.18 -17.34
C GLU A 118 -28.10 -45.16 -18.89
N THR A 119 -27.16 -46.01 -19.34
CA THR A 119 -27.18 -46.90 -20.52
C THR A 119 -27.19 -46.32 -21.94
N SER A 120 -26.10 -46.54 -22.69
CA SER A 120 -26.07 -47.55 -23.78
C SER A 120 -24.72 -47.61 -24.52
N SER A 121 -24.06 -48.78 -24.40
CA SER A 121 -23.30 -49.52 -25.43
C SER A 121 -22.37 -48.82 -26.43
N SER A 122 -21.10 -49.24 -26.43
CA SER A 122 -20.34 -49.90 -27.53
C SER A 122 -18.84 -49.67 -27.31
N ALA A 123 -18.09 -50.63 -26.77
CA ALA A 123 -17.45 -51.76 -27.44
C ALA A 123 -16.12 -51.42 -28.14
N ALA A 124 -15.07 -52.11 -27.67
CA ALA A 124 -13.82 -52.51 -28.34
C ALA A 124 -12.78 -51.42 -28.69
N GLU A 125 -11.46 -51.64 -28.66
CA GLU A 125 -10.53 -52.66 -28.13
C GLU A 125 -9.13 -52.20 -28.56
N ALA A 126 -8.07 -52.49 -27.78
CA ALA A 126 -6.64 -52.51 -28.13
C ALA A 126 -6.00 -51.18 -28.63
N THR A 127 -4.73 -50.83 -28.38
CA THR A 127 -3.52 -51.64 -28.53
C THR A 127 -2.35 -50.99 -27.77
N THR A 128 -1.52 -51.86 -27.20
CA THR A 128 -0.16 -51.68 -26.68
C THR A 128 0.80 -50.94 -27.62
N GLU A 129 1.71 -50.10 -27.12
CA GLU A 129 3.13 -50.16 -27.54
C GLU A 129 4.09 -49.49 -26.54
N VAL A 130 5.15 -50.22 -26.21
CA VAL A 130 6.36 -49.85 -25.46
C VAL A 130 7.32 -49.16 -26.42
N THR A 131 8.03 -48.08 -26.03
CA THR A 131 9.40 -47.83 -26.52
C THR A 131 10.22 -47.01 -25.52
N GLN A 132 11.43 -47.51 -25.35
CA GLN A 132 12.53 -47.20 -24.45
C GLN A 132 13.53 -46.22 -25.11
N GLU A 133 14.53 -45.79 -24.33
CA GLU A 133 15.87 -45.33 -24.79
C GLU A 133 15.97 -43.86 -25.21
N SER A 134 17.04 -43.09 -24.98
CA SER A 134 18.13 -43.00 -23.99
C SER A 134 18.87 -41.67 -24.29
N SER A 135 19.69 -41.22 -23.34
CA SER A 135 20.97 -40.48 -23.55
C SER A 135 20.97 -39.11 -24.24
N ALA A 136 21.61 -38.11 -23.62
CA ALA A 136 23.07 -37.98 -23.72
C ALA A 136 23.58 -36.80 -22.86
N ALA A 137 24.71 -37.04 -22.22
CA ALA A 137 25.58 -36.04 -21.62
C ALA A 137 26.51 -35.43 -22.68
N SER A 138 26.89 -34.18 -22.48
CA SER A 138 28.22 -33.62 -22.75
C SER A 138 28.40 -32.38 -21.89
#